data_AF-A0A535GIT0-F1
#
_entry.id   AF-A0A535GIT0-F1
#
_cell.length_a   1.000
_cell.length_b   1.000
_cell.length_c   1.000
_cell.angle_alpha   90.00
_cell.angle_beta   90.00
_cell.angle_gamma   90.00
#
_symmetry.space_group_name_H-M   'P 1'
#
loop_
_entity.id
_entity.type
_entity.pdbx_description
1 polymer ?
#
loop_
_entity_poly.entity_id
_entity_poly.type
_entity_poly.pdbx_seq_one_letter_code
_entity_poly.pdbx_strand_id
1 'polypeptide(L)'
;MPATTVRRRVSLALLIALGFYALSDILLWQRIFEAHELSLFDPEYQTGHVAILVGMMAVGGVLLLESGLWALWYQGALYTLAFGGVEDVLYYWLDGKAIPGVLPWLDRSRLIFVRPLPGDVTNVELLASAAFWVALWLSVLVFVPRIAARRSAA
;
A
#
# COMPACT_ATOMS: atom_id res chain seq x y z
N MET A 1 -1.45 25.96 -6.82
CA MET A 1 -2.05 25.68 -5.49
C MET A 1 -0.97 25.76 -4.42
N PRO A 2 -1.28 26.16 -3.17
CA PRO A 2 -0.30 26.13 -2.08
C PRO A 2 0.26 24.71 -1.89
N ALA A 3 1.57 24.57 -1.69
CA ALA A 3 2.24 23.27 -1.56
C ALA A 3 1.71 22.42 -0.38
N THR A 4 1.19 23.06 0.66
CA THR A 4 0.52 22.41 1.80
C THR A 4 -0.80 21.77 1.38
N THR A 5 -1.57 22.42 0.50
CA THR A 5 -2.84 21.90 -0.02
C THR A 5 -2.62 20.69 -0.92
N VAL A 6 -1.60 20.71 -1.79
CA VAL A 6 -1.27 19.57 -2.67
C VAL A 6 -0.87 18.34 -1.86
N ARG A 7 0.03 18.49 -0.88
CA ARG A 7 0.45 17.38 0.00
C ARG A 7 -0.72 16.75 0.74
N ARG A 8 -1.61 17.57 1.32
CA ARG A 8 -2.82 17.07 1.99
C ARG A 8 -3.71 16.27 1.03
N ARG A 9 -3.89 16.75 -0.20
CA ARG A 9 -4.72 16.08 -1.22
C ARG A 9 -4.13 14.73 -1.65
N VAL A 10 -2.85 14.67 -1.96
CA VAL A 10 -2.22 13.40 -2.39
C VAL A 10 -2.14 12.39 -1.24
N SER A 11 -1.92 12.84 -0.01
CA SER A 11 -1.99 11.95 1.17
C SER A 11 -3.40 11.44 1.40
N LEU A 12 -4.42 12.29 1.27
CA LEU A 12 -5.81 11.85 1.40
C LEU A 12 -6.20 10.86 0.30
N ALA A 13 -5.81 11.14 -0.94
CA ALA A 13 -6.03 10.22 -2.07
C ALA A 13 -5.36 8.86 -1.81
N LEU A 14 -4.14 8.85 -1.27
CA LEU A 14 -3.43 7.62 -0.91
C LEU A 14 -4.17 6.82 0.16
N LEU A 15 -4.59 7.47 1.24
CA LEU A 15 -5.32 6.82 2.34
C LEU A 15 -6.64 6.23 1.86
N ILE A 16 -7.38 6.96 1.02
CA ILE A 16 -8.64 6.49 0.43
C ILE A 16 -8.37 5.29 -0.47
N ALA A 17 -7.39 5.39 -1.38
CA ALA A 17 -7.07 4.30 -2.30
C ALA A 17 -6.64 3.03 -1.56
N LEU A 18 -5.72 3.11 -0.61
CA LEU A 18 -5.31 1.97 0.21
C LEU A 18 -6.46 1.37 1.01
N GLY A 19 -7.29 2.21 1.62
CA GLY A 19 -8.45 1.75 2.37
C GLY A 19 -9.44 0.98 1.48
N PHE A 20 -9.77 1.51 0.30
CA PHE A 20 -10.65 0.81 -0.64
C PHE A 20 -10.01 -0.42 -1.25
N TYR A 21 -8.70 -0.42 -1.44
CA TYR A 21 -7.97 -1.58 -1.94
C TYR A 21 -8.04 -2.75 -0.94
N ALA A 22 -7.73 -2.50 0.34
CA ALA A 22 -7.86 -3.49 1.40
C ALA A 22 -9.32 -3.92 1.64
N LEU A 23 -10.27 -2.99 1.58
CA LEU A 23 -11.70 -3.34 1.67
C LEU A 23 -12.13 -4.22 0.49
N SER A 24 -11.63 -3.97 -0.71
CA SER A 24 -11.93 -4.82 -1.86
C SER A 24 -11.40 -6.23 -1.66
N ASP A 25 -10.22 -6.37 -1.03
CA ASP A 25 -9.67 -7.67 -0.68
C ASP A 25 -10.57 -8.41 0.31
N ILE A 26 -10.97 -7.76 1.40
CA ILE A 26 -11.91 -8.34 2.37
C ILE A 26 -13.23 -8.75 1.68
N LEU A 27 -13.84 -7.85 0.93
CA LEU A 27 -15.16 -8.10 0.33
C LEU A 27 -15.13 -9.23 -0.70
N LEU A 28 -14.04 -9.35 -1.45
CA LEU A 28 -13.92 -10.38 -2.48
C LEU A 28 -13.32 -11.66 -1.91
N TRP A 29 -12.13 -11.60 -1.33
CA TRP A 29 -11.46 -12.77 -0.79
C TRP A 29 -12.19 -13.38 0.40
N GLN A 30 -12.37 -12.64 1.50
CA GLN A 30 -12.99 -13.19 2.72
C GLN A 30 -14.47 -13.53 2.52
N ARG A 31 -15.24 -12.60 1.94
CA ARG A 31 -16.70 -12.74 1.91
C ARG A 31 -17.22 -13.56 0.73
N ILE A 32 -16.44 -13.73 -0.34
CA ILE A 32 -16.84 -14.53 -1.49
C ILE A 32 -15.96 -15.77 -1.60
N PHE A 33 -14.64 -15.62 -1.75
CA PHE A 33 -13.78 -16.77 -2.05
C PHE A 33 -13.65 -17.75 -0.89
N GLU A 34 -13.27 -17.27 0.30
CA GLU A 34 -13.16 -18.14 1.47
C GLU A 34 -14.52 -18.69 1.92
N ALA A 35 -15.55 -17.84 1.94
CA ALA A 35 -16.89 -18.25 2.37
C ALA A 35 -17.54 -19.32 1.47
N HIS A 36 -17.08 -19.47 0.23
CA HIS A 36 -17.61 -20.45 -0.74
C HIS A 36 -16.56 -21.45 -1.23
N GLU A 37 -15.43 -21.59 -0.52
CA GLU A 37 -14.37 -22.56 -0.82
C GLU A 37 -13.80 -22.46 -2.26
N LEU A 38 -13.69 -21.24 -2.79
CA LEU A 38 -13.26 -20.97 -4.16
C LEU A 38 -11.74 -20.82 -4.32
N SER A 39 -10.95 -21.44 -3.44
CA SER A 39 -9.47 -21.32 -3.43
C SER A 39 -8.82 -21.81 -4.72
N LEU A 40 -9.50 -22.64 -5.51
CA LEU A 40 -9.02 -23.08 -6.83
C LEU A 40 -8.88 -21.94 -7.85
N PHE A 41 -9.55 -20.80 -7.62
CA PHE A 41 -9.52 -19.60 -8.46
C PHE A 41 -8.63 -18.49 -7.88
N ASP A 42 -7.74 -18.82 -6.94
CA ASP A 42 -6.77 -17.86 -6.38
C ASP A 42 -5.95 -17.14 -7.48
N PRO A 43 -5.41 -17.80 -8.52
CA PRO A 43 -4.66 -17.10 -9.57
C PRO A 43 -5.47 -16.02 -10.30
N GLU A 44 -6.73 -16.29 -10.62
CA GLU A 44 -7.65 -15.34 -11.24
C GLU A 44 -7.98 -14.19 -10.29
N TYR A 45 -8.19 -14.50 -9.01
CA TYR A 45 -8.39 -13.51 -7.97
C TYR A 45 -7.21 -12.55 -7.87
N GLN A 46 -5.98 -13.07 -7.70
CA GLN A 46 -4.77 -12.26 -7.58
C GLN A 46 -4.56 -11.37 -8.81
N THR A 47 -4.81 -11.90 -10.01
CA THR A 47 -4.73 -11.13 -11.25
C THR A 47 -5.73 -9.97 -11.26
N GLY A 48 -6.97 -10.24 -10.86
CA GLY A 48 -8.02 -9.21 -10.74
C GLY A 48 -7.68 -8.17 -9.67
N HIS A 49 -7.16 -8.60 -8.53
CA HIS A 49 -6.76 -7.74 -7.43
C HIS A 49 -5.62 -6.79 -7.85
N VAL A 50 -4.59 -7.30 -8.53
CA VAL A 50 -3.54 -6.45 -9.14
C VAL A 50 -4.12 -5.47 -10.17
N ALA A 51 -5.09 -5.89 -10.98
CA ALA A 51 -5.73 -5.00 -11.95
C ALA A 51 -6.49 -3.84 -11.28
N ILE A 52 -7.12 -4.08 -10.11
CA ILE A 52 -7.75 -3.03 -9.30
C ILE A 52 -6.70 -2.01 -8.85
N LEU A 53 -5.55 -2.47 -8.33
CA LEU A 53 -4.46 -1.57 -7.92
C LEU A 53 -3.97 -0.71 -9.06
N VAL A 54 -3.69 -1.33 -10.22
CA VAL A 54 -3.25 -0.63 -11.43
C VAL A 54 -4.30 0.37 -11.90
N GLY A 55 -5.59 0.04 -11.80
CA GLY A 55 -6.69 0.95 -12.09
C GLY A 55 -6.71 2.17 -11.15
N MET A 56 -6.57 1.95 -9.85
CA MET A 56 -6.49 3.04 -8.85
C MET A 56 -5.26 3.93 -9.10
N MET A 57 -4.12 3.32 -9.40
CA MET A 57 -2.89 4.00 -9.79
C MET A 57 -3.11 4.86 -11.04
N ALA A 58 -3.70 4.31 -12.11
CA ALA A 58 -3.97 5.05 -13.34
C ALA A 58 -4.91 6.24 -13.12
N VAL A 59 -6.03 6.02 -12.41
CA VAL A 59 -6.98 7.10 -12.07
C VAL A 59 -6.31 8.18 -11.23
N GLY A 60 -5.57 7.80 -10.18
CA GLY A 60 -4.81 8.75 -9.38
C GLY A 60 -3.74 9.49 -10.19
N GLY A 61 -3.09 8.83 -11.14
CA GLY A 61 -2.11 9.44 -12.04
C GLY A 61 -2.70 10.52 -12.93
N VAL A 62 -3.90 10.28 -13.48
CA VAL A 62 -4.64 11.27 -14.27
C VAL A 62 -5.11 12.43 -13.40
N LEU A 63 -5.76 12.13 -12.26
CA LEU A 63 -6.35 13.17 -11.40
C LEU A 63 -5.30 14.03 -10.68
N LEU A 64 -4.09 13.50 -10.47
CA LEU A 64 -3.00 14.19 -9.79
C LEU A 64 -1.94 14.71 -10.77
N LEU A 65 -2.14 14.61 -12.09
CA LEU A 65 -1.11 14.93 -13.09
C LEU A 65 -0.48 16.31 -12.89
N GLU A 66 -1.30 17.33 -12.62
CA GLU A 66 -0.84 18.70 -12.37
C GLU A 66 -0.05 18.87 -11.06
N SER A 67 -0.04 17.86 -10.19
CA SER A 67 0.72 17.86 -8.92
C SER A 67 2.19 17.46 -9.12
N GLY A 68 2.60 17.12 -10.35
CA GLY A 68 3.99 16.85 -10.71
C GLY A 68 4.62 15.71 -9.89
N LEU A 69 5.72 15.99 -9.18
CA LEU A 69 6.42 15.01 -8.35
C LEU A 69 5.52 14.32 -7.31
N TRP A 70 4.47 15.00 -6.84
CA TRP A 70 3.54 14.42 -5.88
C TRP A 70 2.61 13.37 -6.48
N ALA A 71 2.37 13.41 -7.80
CA ALA A 71 1.71 12.33 -8.50
C ALA A 71 2.58 11.07 -8.48
N LEU A 72 3.88 11.21 -8.78
CA LEU A 72 4.85 10.11 -8.71
C LEU A 72 5.01 9.58 -7.28
N TRP A 73 5.01 10.47 -6.29
CA TRP A 73 5.00 10.10 -4.87
C TRP A 73 3.78 9.24 -4.55
N TYR A 74 2.59 9.64 -5.00
CA TYR A 74 1.37 8.86 -4.80
C TYR A 74 1.48 7.47 -5.45
N GLN A 75 1.98 7.37 -6.69
CA GLN A 75 2.15 6.09 -7.38
C GLN A 75 3.10 5.15 -6.62
N GLY A 76 4.28 5.66 -6.26
CA GLY A 76 5.27 4.88 -5.54
C GLY A 76 4.78 4.46 -4.16
N ALA A 77 4.13 5.38 -3.44
CA ALA A 77 3.56 5.11 -2.13
C ALA A 77 2.45 4.06 -2.22
N LEU A 78 1.49 4.21 -3.12
CA LEU A 78 0.38 3.25 -3.25
C LEU A 78 0.90 1.85 -3.58
N TYR A 79 1.78 1.71 -4.57
CA TYR A 79 2.35 0.42 -4.97
C TYR A 79 3.13 -0.26 -3.83
N THR A 80 4.03 0.46 -3.19
CA THR A 80 4.91 -0.14 -2.16
C THR A 80 4.20 -0.33 -0.82
N LEU A 81 3.19 0.47 -0.48
CA LEU A 81 2.37 0.23 0.71
C LEU A 81 1.42 -0.96 0.47
N ALA A 82 0.90 -1.13 -0.74
CA ALA A 82 0.12 -2.32 -1.11
C ALA A 82 0.94 -3.60 -0.97
N PHE A 83 2.09 -3.70 -1.66
CA PHE A 83 2.89 -4.93 -1.65
C PHE A 83 3.92 -5.05 -0.51
N GLY A 84 4.11 -3.98 0.26
CA GLY A 84 5.06 -3.91 1.37
C GLY A 84 4.47 -4.29 2.73
N GLY A 85 3.22 -4.74 2.76
CA GLY A 85 2.55 -5.26 3.95
C GLY A 85 1.62 -4.29 4.67
N VAL A 86 1.48 -3.04 4.22
CA VAL A 86 0.55 -2.11 4.87
C VAL A 86 -0.89 -2.46 4.52
N GLU A 87 -1.14 -2.89 3.29
CA GLU A 87 -2.44 -3.38 2.87
C GLU A 87 -2.84 -4.63 3.67
N ASP A 88 -1.98 -5.63 3.82
CA ASP A 88 -2.27 -6.82 4.65
C ASP A 88 -2.61 -6.45 6.11
N VAL A 89 -1.87 -5.49 6.68
CA VAL A 89 -2.17 -4.98 8.03
C VAL A 89 -3.54 -4.32 8.08
N LEU A 90 -3.88 -3.50 7.07
CA LEU A 90 -5.19 -2.88 6.94
C LEU A 90 -6.29 -3.93 6.75
N TYR A 91 -6.05 -4.95 5.94
CA TYR A 91 -6.97 -6.05 5.69
C TYR A 91 -7.39 -6.71 7.01
N TYR A 92 -6.43 -7.13 7.84
CA TYR A 92 -6.74 -7.75 9.13
C TYR A 92 -7.43 -6.78 10.10
N TRP A 93 -6.95 -5.54 10.16
CA TRP A 93 -7.50 -4.55 11.07
C TRP A 93 -8.95 -4.18 10.71
N LEU A 94 -9.23 -3.98 9.42
CA LEU A 94 -10.56 -3.63 8.92
C LEU A 94 -11.53 -4.81 8.96
N ASP A 95 -11.05 -6.05 8.81
CA ASP A 95 -11.87 -7.26 9.00
C ASP A 95 -12.07 -7.59 10.50
N GLY A 96 -11.43 -6.86 11.41
CA GLY A 96 -11.53 -7.05 12.86
C GLY A 96 -10.88 -8.35 13.34
N LYS A 97 -9.93 -8.89 12.59
CA LYS A 97 -9.22 -10.14 12.89
C LYS A 97 -7.79 -9.87 13.36
N ALA A 98 -7.28 -10.76 14.19
CA ALA A 98 -5.87 -10.74 14.56
C ALA A 98 -5.01 -11.21 13.36
N ILE A 99 -3.86 -10.56 13.16
CA ILE A 99 -2.87 -10.98 12.16
C ILE A 99 -2.30 -12.35 12.60
N PRO A 100 -2.41 -13.40 11.77
CA PRO A 100 -1.85 -14.72 12.05
C PRO A 100 -0.35 -14.67 12.36
N GLY A 101 0.13 -15.53 13.25
CA GLY A 101 1.56 -15.57 13.60
C GLY A 101 2.47 -15.91 12.42
N VAL A 102 1.94 -16.66 11.44
CA VAL A 102 2.62 -17.08 10.21
C VAL A 102 1.65 -16.90 9.04
N LEU A 103 2.19 -16.41 7.92
CA LEU A 103 1.47 -15.98 6.72
C LEU A 103 2.09 -16.70 5.49
N PRO A 104 1.84 -18.00 5.30
CA PRO A 104 2.48 -18.81 4.25
C PRO A 104 2.09 -18.41 2.82
N TRP A 105 0.94 -17.74 2.64
CA TRP A 105 0.48 -17.23 1.34
C TRP A 105 1.13 -15.90 0.96
N LEU A 106 1.73 -15.18 1.92
CA LEU A 106 2.52 -14.01 1.58
C LEU A 106 3.79 -14.50 0.91
N ASP A 107 3.79 -14.35 -0.42
CA ASP A 107 4.94 -14.71 -1.23
C ASP A 107 6.17 -13.96 -0.72
N ARG A 108 7.34 -14.45 -1.11
CA ARG A 108 8.61 -13.80 -0.86
C ARG A 108 8.76 -12.52 -1.67
N SER A 109 7.73 -11.66 -1.71
CA SER A 109 7.72 -10.36 -2.33
C SER A 109 9.00 -9.62 -1.92
N ARG A 110 9.69 -9.02 -2.89
CA ARG A 110 10.91 -8.25 -2.63
C ARG A 110 10.66 -7.07 -1.69
N LEU A 111 9.41 -6.71 -1.46
CA LEU A 111 9.01 -5.53 -0.70
C LEU A 111 8.70 -5.85 0.77
N ILE A 112 8.37 -7.11 1.12
CA ILE A 112 8.41 -7.58 2.51
C ILE A 112 9.82 -8.13 2.79
N PHE A 113 10.77 -7.22 3.01
CA PHE A 113 12.20 -7.53 3.01
C PHE A 113 12.83 -7.74 4.39
N VAL A 114 12.14 -7.34 5.46
CA VAL A 114 12.63 -7.56 6.83
C VAL A 114 12.40 -9.04 7.17
N ARG A 115 13.40 -9.88 6.90
CA ARG A 115 13.35 -11.34 7.13
C ARG A 115 14.59 -11.85 7.86
N PRO A 116 14.64 -11.71 9.19
CA PRO A 116 15.75 -12.26 9.97
C PRO A 116 15.73 -13.79 10.03
N LEU A 117 14.61 -14.45 9.73
CA LEU A 117 14.45 -15.90 9.84
C LEU A 117 14.14 -16.55 8.48
N PRO A 118 14.68 -17.74 8.19
CA PRO A 118 14.26 -18.53 7.04
C PRO A 118 12.90 -19.18 7.31
N GLY A 119 12.00 -19.15 6.33
CA GLY A 119 10.67 -19.76 6.43
C GLY A 119 9.58 -18.93 5.79
N ASP A 120 8.35 -19.12 6.26
CA ASP A 120 7.17 -18.34 5.93
C ASP A 120 7.21 -16.97 6.63
N VAL A 121 6.53 -15.98 6.05
CA VAL A 121 6.48 -14.62 6.63
C VAL A 121 5.76 -14.64 7.97
N THR A 122 6.32 -13.99 8.97
CA THR A 122 5.69 -13.81 10.28
C THR A 122 4.99 -12.47 10.41
N ASN A 123 4.05 -12.35 11.35
CA ASN A 123 3.39 -11.07 11.64
C ASN A 123 4.38 -9.95 12.03
N VAL A 124 5.48 -10.27 12.72
CA VAL A 124 6.51 -9.29 13.10
C VAL A 124 7.23 -8.75 11.87
N GLU A 125 7.58 -9.63 10.92
CA GLU A 125 8.22 -9.24 9.66
C GLU A 125 7.29 -8.39 8.81
N LEU A 126 6.00 -8.74 8.75
CA LEU A 126 4.97 -7.95 8.09
C LEU A 126 4.89 -6.54 8.70
N LEU A 127 4.73 -6.44 10.03
CA LEU A 127 4.60 -5.18 10.74
C LEU A 127 5.86 -4.31 10.60
N ALA A 128 7.05 -4.92 10.65
CA ALA A 128 8.31 -4.22 10.47
C ALA A 128 8.44 -3.66 9.04
N SER A 129 8.07 -4.45 8.02
CA SER A 129 8.03 -4.01 6.63
C SER A 129 7.01 -2.87 6.44
N ALA A 130 5.80 -3.03 6.95
CA ALA A 130 4.75 -2.03 6.89
C ALA A 130 5.20 -0.71 7.52
N ALA A 131 5.78 -0.77 8.74
CA ALA A 131 6.32 0.38 9.44
C ALA A 131 7.44 1.07 8.65
N PHE A 132 8.33 0.30 8.02
CA PHE A 132 9.39 0.84 7.17
C PHE A 132 8.82 1.63 5.98
N TRP A 133 7.89 1.06 5.22
CA TRP A 133 7.35 1.73 4.03
C TRP A 133 6.58 3.00 4.40
N VAL A 134 5.80 2.95 5.48
CA VAL A 134 5.13 4.15 6.02
C VAL A 134 6.17 5.22 6.40
N ALA A 135 7.20 4.85 7.14
CA ALA A 135 8.25 5.78 7.56
C ALA A 135 9.00 6.39 6.38
N LEU A 136 9.30 5.59 5.35
CA LEU A 136 9.95 6.05 4.12
C LEU A 136 9.13 7.12 3.43
N TRP A 137 7.85 6.84 3.13
CA TRP A 137 7.02 7.78 2.38
C TRP A 137 6.66 9.04 3.18
N LEU A 138 6.46 8.91 4.49
CA LEU A 138 6.32 10.07 5.38
C LEU A 138 7.59 10.93 5.39
N SER A 139 8.77 10.31 5.40
CA SER A 139 10.05 11.02 5.30
C SER A 139 10.15 11.79 3.98
N VAL A 140 9.82 11.16 2.85
CA VAL A 140 9.81 11.83 1.54
C VAL A 140 8.82 13.01 1.54
N LEU A 141 7.62 12.84 2.10
CA LEU A 141 6.57 13.87 2.20
C LEU A 141 7.01 15.10 3.00
N VAL A 142 7.83 14.89 4.04
CA VAL A 142 8.30 15.94 4.96
C VAL A 142 9.57 16.61 4.46
N PHE A 143 10.56 15.84 3.97
CA PHE A 143 11.91 16.35 3.71
C PHE A 143 12.11 16.88 2.29
N VAL A 144 11.46 16.32 1.26
CA VAL A 144 11.61 16.81 -0.13
C VAL A 144 11.28 18.31 -0.28
N PRO A 145 10.18 18.84 0.28
CA PRO A 145 9.89 20.28 0.22
C PRO A 145 10.95 21.13 0.92
N ARG A 146 11.50 20.65 2.03
CA ARG A 146 12.52 21.36 2.82
C ARG A 146 13.83 21.47 2.05
N ILE A 147 14.22 20.42 1.34
CA ILE A 147 15.42 20.41 0.49
C ILE A 147 15.24 21.36 -0.69
N ALA A 148 14.08 21.34 -1.35
CA ALA A 148 13.77 22.24 -2.45
C ALA A 148 13.81 23.72 -2.01
N ALA A 149 13.19 24.05 -0.87
CA ALA A 149 13.19 25.42 -0.34
C ALA A 149 14.60 25.92 0.01
N ARG A 150 15.47 25.06 0.57
CA ARG A 150 16.86 25.41 0.88
C ARG A 150 17.69 25.70 -0.37
N ARG A 151 17.45 24.98 -1.47
CA ARG A 151 18.14 25.20 -2.75
C ARG A 151 17.73 26.48 -3.46
N SER A 152 16.52 26.98 -3.23
CA SER A 152 16.05 28.24 -3.80
C SER A 152 16.49 29.49 -3.02
N ALA A 153 17.00 29.31 -1.79
CA ALA A 153 17.45 30.39 -0.91
C ALA A 153 18.98 30.56 -0.89
N ALA A 154 19.71 29.69 -1.60
CA ALA A 154 21.16 29.73 -1.78
C ALA A 154 21.47 30.15 -3.22
#